data_AF-A0A928ID83-F1
#
_entry.id   AF-A0A928ID83-F1
#
_cell.length_a   1.000
_cell.length_b   1.000
_cell.length_c   1.000
_cell.angle_alpha   90.00
_cell.angle_beta   90.00
_cell.angle_gamma   90.00
#
_symmetry.space_group_name_H-M   'P 1'
#
loop_
_entity.id
_entity.type
_entity.pdbx_description
1 polymer ?
#
loop_
_entity_poly.entity_id
_entity_poly.type
_entity_poly.pdbx_seq_one_letter_code
_entity_poly.pdbx_strand_id
1 'polypeptide(L)'
;MRLSICGDVSTTYSADLFRSRDVKALFGDTPEVFRDSDRVLVNLECALTEKETPINKKGPNLKGPLETAEMLVKMGATDCAISNNHIMDYGIPGVTDTKEILTKLGLNYTGFGENYEDSRKNLIMEHNGKKIAIIAVCEHEYCYALENRMGARPYDPYDTLEDVYNAKSECDYVIVLYHGGKEQSLYPSPRLRKLCRAMISFGADADKG
;
A
#
# COMPACT_ATOMS: atom_id res chain seq x y z
N MET A 1 -5.01 18.26 -9.31
CA MET A 1 -5.09 17.35 -8.17
C MET A 1 -3.79 17.41 -7.40
N ARG A 2 -3.84 17.63 -6.09
CA ARG A 2 -2.71 17.51 -5.16
C ARG A 2 -2.79 16.14 -4.48
N LEU A 3 -1.89 15.24 -4.87
CA LEU A 3 -1.76 13.90 -4.29
C LEU A 3 -0.55 13.88 -3.35
N SER A 4 -0.75 13.44 -2.11
CA SER A 4 0.32 13.16 -1.15
C SER A 4 0.52 11.66 -1.00
N ILE A 5 1.77 11.19 -1.07
CA ILE A 5 2.11 9.76 -0.96
C ILE A 5 3.05 9.56 0.22
N CYS A 6 2.54 8.98 1.29
CA CYS A 6 3.29 8.64 2.49
C CYS A 6 4.03 7.31 2.31
N GLY A 7 5.09 7.11 3.09
CA GLY A 7 5.80 5.83 3.15
C GLY A 7 5.03 4.80 3.96
N ASP A 8 5.79 3.86 4.50
CA ASP A 8 5.26 2.73 5.24
C ASP A 8 4.73 3.16 6.60
N VAL A 9 3.52 2.73 6.89
CA VAL A 9 2.88 2.86 8.20
C VAL A 9 2.76 1.45 8.76
N SER A 10 3.69 1.11 9.65
CA SER A 10 3.60 -0.07 10.52
C SER A 10 3.45 0.38 11.97
N THR A 11 2.46 -0.16 12.66
CA THR A 11 2.05 0.32 13.99
C THR A 11 2.38 -0.65 15.11
N THR A 12 3.06 -1.75 14.80
CA THR A 12 3.43 -2.82 15.73
C THR A 12 4.14 -2.32 16.98
N TYR A 13 5.12 -1.42 16.81
CA TYR A 13 5.93 -0.92 17.91
C TYR A 13 5.39 0.37 18.54
N SER A 14 4.27 0.89 18.03
CA SER A 14 3.64 2.13 18.48
C SER A 14 2.14 1.95 18.75
N ALA A 15 1.67 0.71 18.92
CA ALA A 15 0.25 0.37 18.99
C ALA A 15 -0.50 1.18 20.07
N ASP A 16 0.14 1.44 21.20
CA ASP A 16 -0.46 2.19 22.30
C ASP A 16 -0.70 3.67 21.94
N LEU A 17 0.16 4.27 21.12
CA LEU A 17 -0.06 5.63 20.60
C LEU A 17 -1.28 5.67 19.69
N PHE A 18 -1.45 4.67 18.83
CA PHE A 18 -2.63 4.56 17.96
C PHE A 18 -3.91 4.30 18.77
N ARG A 19 -3.84 3.46 19.82
CA ARG A 19 -4.96 3.23 20.76
C ARG A 19 -5.34 4.45 21.58
N SER A 20 -4.37 5.32 21.91
CA SER A 20 -4.62 6.56 22.66
C SER A 20 -5.52 7.54 21.90
N ARG A 21 -5.60 7.41 20.56
CA ARG A 21 -6.34 8.27 19.65
C ARG A 21 -5.92 9.75 19.69
N ASP A 22 -4.73 10.05 20.20
CA ASP A 22 -4.14 11.38 20.24
C ASP A 22 -3.45 11.71 18.90
N VAL A 23 -4.16 12.45 18.05
CA VAL A 23 -3.69 12.85 16.71
C VAL A 23 -2.42 13.69 16.80
N LYS A 24 -2.35 14.60 17.77
CA LYS A 24 -1.23 15.54 17.87
C LYS A 24 0.02 14.85 18.39
N ALA A 25 -0.12 13.95 19.36
CA ALA A 25 1.01 13.15 19.85
C ALA A 25 1.57 12.22 18.76
N LEU A 26 0.69 11.68 17.91
CA LEU A 26 1.07 10.71 16.89
C LEU A 26 1.61 11.35 15.60
N PHE A 27 0.94 12.39 15.12
CA PHE A 27 1.20 12.97 13.79
C PHE A 27 1.74 14.40 13.84
N GLY A 28 1.76 15.05 15.02
CA GLY A 28 2.15 16.45 15.13
C GLY A 28 1.35 17.33 14.18
N ASP A 29 2.06 18.07 13.34
CA ASP A 29 1.48 19.00 12.36
C ASP A 29 1.22 18.36 10.98
N THR A 30 1.45 17.05 10.83
CA THR A 30 1.21 16.33 9.57
C THR A 30 -0.20 16.51 9.01
N PRO A 31 -1.29 16.50 9.81
CA PRO A 31 -2.62 16.77 9.28
C PRO A 31 -2.76 18.16 8.63
N GLU A 32 -1.98 19.14 9.07
CA GLU A 32 -1.98 20.47 8.47
C GLU A 32 -1.31 20.48 7.10
N VAL A 33 -0.25 19.67 6.92
CA VAL A 33 0.44 19.49 5.64
C VAL A 33 -0.47 18.88 4.58
N PHE A 34 -1.39 18.01 5.00
CA PHE A 34 -2.34 17.32 4.12
C PHE A 34 -3.66 18.04 3.91
N ARG A 35 -3.89 19.19 4.58
CA ARG A 35 -5.16 19.93 4.53
C ARG A 35 -5.61 20.30 3.11
N ASP A 36 -4.66 20.61 2.24
CA ASP A 36 -4.92 21.02 0.85
C ASP A 36 -4.79 19.86 -0.15
N SER A 37 -4.50 18.65 0.31
CA SER A 37 -4.37 17.48 -0.56
C SER A 37 -5.75 16.93 -0.91
N ASP A 38 -5.99 16.72 -2.21
CA ASP A 38 -7.22 16.10 -2.70
C ASP A 38 -7.27 14.61 -2.35
N ARG A 39 -6.10 13.96 -2.33
CA ARG A 39 -5.90 12.55 -1.98
C ARG A 39 -4.62 12.39 -1.18
N VAL A 40 -4.66 11.51 -0.19
CA VAL A 40 -3.52 11.12 0.63
C VAL A 40 -3.46 9.60 0.69
N LEU A 41 -2.41 9.06 0.08
CA LEU A 41 -2.15 7.64 -0.04
C LEU A 41 -1.05 7.23 0.94
N VAL A 42 -1.29 6.18 1.73
CA VAL A 42 -0.30 5.60 2.64
C VAL A 42 -0.01 4.16 2.26
N ASN A 43 1.21 3.65 2.48
CA ASN A 43 1.44 2.20 2.44
C ASN A 43 1.19 1.64 3.84
N LEU A 44 0.14 0.83 4.00
CA LEU A 44 -0.20 0.22 5.28
C LEU A 44 0.50 -1.13 5.40
N GLU A 45 1.64 -1.14 6.10
CA GLU A 45 2.58 -2.26 6.18
C GLU A 45 2.43 -3.05 7.50
N CYS A 46 1.18 -3.37 7.85
CA CYS A 46 0.86 -4.30 8.93
C CYS A 46 -0.60 -4.79 8.79
N ALA A 47 -0.90 -5.96 9.37
CA ALA A 47 -2.27 -6.41 9.50
C ALA A 47 -2.95 -5.66 10.66
N LEU A 48 -4.12 -5.07 10.41
CA LEU A 48 -4.96 -4.46 11.45
C LEU A 48 -5.95 -5.50 11.95
N THR A 49 -5.69 -6.08 13.12
CA THR A 49 -6.52 -7.16 13.67
C THR A 49 -6.28 -7.36 15.17
N GLU A 50 -7.30 -7.86 15.86
CA GLU A 50 -7.18 -8.34 17.24
C GLU A 50 -6.93 -9.86 17.30
N LYS A 51 -6.88 -10.55 16.15
CA LYS A 51 -6.68 -12.00 16.08
C LYS A 51 -5.20 -12.34 16.33
N GLU A 52 -4.98 -13.42 17.08
CA GLU A 52 -3.65 -13.96 17.37
C GLU A 52 -3.33 -15.16 16.48
N THR A 53 -3.25 -14.92 15.18
CA THR A 53 -2.98 -15.94 14.15
C THR A 53 -1.72 -15.64 13.32
N PRO A 54 -0.54 -15.40 13.94
CA PRO A 54 0.67 -15.09 13.19
C PRO A 54 1.09 -16.26 12.30
N ILE A 55 1.49 -15.95 11.06
CA ILE A 55 2.04 -16.95 10.14
C ILE A 55 3.48 -17.29 10.52
N ASN A 56 3.91 -18.52 10.19
CA ASN A 56 5.31 -18.90 10.30
C ASN A 56 6.11 -18.29 9.14
N LYS A 57 6.87 -17.23 9.40
CA LYS A 57 7.76 -16.57 8.43
C LYS A 57 9.13 -16.26 9.05
N LYS A 58 10.08 -15.91 8.19
CA LYS A 58 11.34 -15.32 8.63
C LYS A 58 11.14 -13.81 8.82
N GLY A 59 11.62 -13.28 9.94
CA GLY A 59 11.40 -11.88 10.31
C GLY A 59 10.18 -11.71 11.21
N PRO A 60 9.86 -10.47 11.64
CA PRO A 60 8.74 -10.22 12.54
C PRO A 60 7.39 -10.33 11.83
N ASN A 61 6.36 -10.69 12.59
CA ASN A 61 4.96 -10.48 12.20
C ASN A 61 4.55 -9.06 12.64
N LEU A 62 4.06 -8.23 11.72
CA LEU A 62 3.64 -6.86 12.01
C LEU A 62 2.12 -6.76 12.18
N LYS A 63 1.69 -6.27 13.34
CA LYS A 63 0.28 -6.12 13.73
C LYS A 63 -0.01 -4.71 14.22
N GLY A 64 -1.09 -4.13 13.75
CA GLY A 64 -1.65 -2.89 14.28
C GLY A 64 -3.00 -3.10 14.97
N PRO A 65 -3.37 -2.24 15.92
CA PRO A 65 -4.74 -2.16 16.42
C PRO A 65 -5.69 -1.64 15.33
N LEU A 66 -6.99 -1.95 15.44
CA LEU A 66 -7.99 -1.47 14.48
C LEU A 66 -8.10 0.07 14.46
N GLU A 67 -7.80 0.72 15.60
CA GLU A 67 -7.69 2.18 15.74
C GLU A 67 -6.74 2.82 14.72
N THR A 68 -5.76 2.08 14.21
CA THR A 68 -4.84 2.59 13.20
C THR A 68 -5.56 3.17 11.99
N ALA A 69 -6.61 2.50 11.49
CA ALA A 69 -7.36 3.00 10.37
C ALA A 69 -8.10 4.32 10.70
N GLU A 70 -8.66 4.44 11.91
CA GLU A 70 -9.29 5.70 12.34
C GLU A 70 -8.28 6.83 12.45
N MET A 71 -7.09 6.54 12.95
CA MET A 71 -6.02 7.53 13.07
C MET A 71 -5.48 7.96 11.71
N LEU A 72 -5.38 7.04 10.75
CA LEU A 72 -5.06 7.38 9.37
C LEU A 72 -6.09 8.33 8.75
N VAL A 73 -7.38 8.09 8.95
CA VAL A 73 -8.43 9.03 8.51
C VAL A 73 -8.25 10.40 9.17
N LYS A 74 -8.00 10.45 10.49
CA LYS A 74 -7.77 11.72 11.20
C LYS A 74 -6.49 12.44 10.77
N MET A 75 -5.48 11.71 10.31
CA MET A 75 -4.29 12.28 9.70
C MET A 75 -4.61 12.94 8.35
N GLY A 76 -5.68 12.50 7.68
CA GLY A 76 -6.10 12.97 6.36
C GLY A 76 -5.93 11.91 5.26
N ALA A 77 -5.60 10.65 5.60
CA ALA A 77 -5.51 9.57 4.62
C ALA A 77 -6.88 9.34 3.95
N THR A 78 -6.86 9.15 2.64
CA THR A 78 -8.02 8.77 1.82
C THR A 78 -7.87 7.38 1.24
N ASP A 79 -6.63 6.89 1.11
CA ASP A 79 -6.30 5.67 0.40
C ASP A 79 -5.15 4.92 1.07
N CYS A 80 -5.17 3.59 0.95
CA CYS A 80 -4.11 2.70 1.42
C CYS A 80 -3.60 1.80 0.28
N ALA A 81 -2.29 1.81 0.02
CA ALA A 81 -1.66 0.69 -0.65
C ALA A 81 -1.42 -0.42 0.39
N ILE A 82 -1.80 -1.64 0.04
CA ILE A 82 -1.63 -2.82 0.90
C ILE A 82 -0.91 -3.96 0.18
N SER A 83 -0.21 -3.66 -0.93
CA SER A 83 0.73 -4.60 -1.55
C SER A 83 2.09 -4.49 -0.86
N ASN A 84 2.28 -5.28 0.19
CA ASN A 84 3.54 -5.38 0.92
C ASN A 84 3.66 -6.75 1.58
N ASN A 85 4.85 -7.07 2.08
CA ASN A 85 5.19 -8.39 2.62
C ASN A 85 4.59 -8.68 4.01
N HIS A 86 3.94 -7.71 4.66
CA HIS A 86 3.44 -7.80 6.03
C HIS A 86 1.91 -7.80 6.15
N ILE A 87 1.17 -7.47 5.08
CA ILE A 87 -0.29 -7.38 5.10
C ILE A 87 -0.99 -8.69 5.53
N MET A 88 -0.37 -9.84 5.25
CA MET A 88 -0.90 -11.16 5.62
C MET A 88 -0.15 -11.81 6.79
N ASP A 89 0.58 -11.05 7.61
CA ASP A 89 1.35 -11.62 8.72
C ASP A 89 0.51 -12.34 9.77
N TYR A 90 -0.79 -12.04 9.82
CA TYR A 90 -1.78 -12.69 10.68
C TYR A 90 -2.78 -13.55 9.89
N GLY A 91 -2.37 -13.99 8.70
CA GLY A 91 -3.12 -14.84 7.79
C GLY A 91 -4.36 -14.16 7.19
N ILE A 92 -5.20 -14.97 6.54
CA ILE A 92 -6.48 -14.54 5.97
C ILE A 92 -7.32 -13.77 7.01
N PRO A 93 -7.46 -14.23 8.27
CA PRO A 93 -8.28 -13.52 9.24
C PRO A 93 -7.79 -12.09 9.51
N GLY A 94 -6.47 -11.84 9.51
CA GLY A 94 -5.92 -10.52 9.77
C GLY A 94 -6.10 -9.53 8.61
N VAL A 95 -5.86 -9.98 7.36
CA VAL A 95 -6.09 -9.12 6.19
C VAL A 95 -7.58 -8.88 5.94
N THR A 96 -8.46 -9.83 6.26
CA THR A 96 -9.91 -9.62 6.21
C THR A 96 -10.33 -8.51 7.15
N ASP A 97 -9.91 -8.54 8.43
CA ASP A 97 -10.23 -7.47 9.38
C ASP A 97 -9.70 -6.12 8.90
N THR A 98 -8.50 -6.12 8.30
CA THR A 98 -7.87 -4.92 7.72
C THR A 98 -8.74 -4.33 6.59
N LYS A 99 -9.13 -5.14 5.61
CA LYS A 99 -9.99 -4.70 4.49
C LYS A 99 -11.35 -4.20 4.99
N GLU A 100 -11.93 -4.88 5.97
CA GLU A 100 -13.22 -4.50 6.56
C GLU A 100 -13.15 -3.15 7.27
N ILE A 101 -12.13 -2.91 8.11
CA ILE A 101 -12.01 -1.62 8.82
C ILE A 101 -11.69 -0.46 7.87
N LEU A 102 -10.84 -0.67 6.86
CA LEU A 102 -10.57 0.34 5.83
C LEU A 102 -11.86 0.72 5.09
N THR A 103 -12.62 -0.28 4.62
CA THR A 103 -13.89 -0.08 3.91
C THR A 103 -14.91 0.63 4.80
N LYS A 104 -15.05 0.18 6.07
CA LYS A 104 -15.98 0.76 7.05
C LYS A 104 -15.72 2.26 7.29
N LEU A 105 -14.46 2.68 7.24
CA LEU A 105 -14.05 4.06 7.47
C LEU A 105 -13.92 4.88 6.17
N GLY A 106 -14.25 4.30 5.02
CA GLY A 106 -14.19 4.98 3.73
C GLY A 106 -12.79 5.18 3.16
N LEU A 107 -11.80 4.43 3.65
CA LEU A 107 -10.46 4.38 3.05
C LEU A 107 -10.50 3.41 1.87
N ASN A 108 -10.21 3.89 0.66
CA ASN A 108 -10.02 2.97 -0.46
C ASN A 108 -8.70 2.22 -0.27
N TYR A 109 -8.57 1.06 -0.90
CA TYR A 109 -7.30 0.35 -0.92
C TYR A 109 -7.00 -0.30 -2.26
N THR A 110 -5.72 -0.61 -2.50
CA THR A 110 -5.24 -1.30 -3.71
C THR A 110 -4.05 -2.19 -3.41
N GLY A 111 -3.72 -3.07 -4.37
CA GLY A 111 -2.55 -3.94 -4.28
C GLY A 111 -2.80 -5.27 -3.56
N PHE A 112 -4.07 -5.65 -3.38
CA PHE A 112 -4.46 -6.95 -2.82
C PHE A 112 -5.73 -7.43 -3.51
N GLY A 113 -5.86 -8.73 -3.76
CA GLY A 113 -7.06 -9.31 -4.33
C GLY A 113 -7.32 -10.74 -3.90
N GLU A 114 -8.49 -11.26 -4.27
CA GLU A 114 -8.94 -12.63 -3.99
C GLU A 114 -8.17 -13.69 -4.80
N ASN A 115 -7.48 -13.27 -5.85
CA ASN A 115 -6.56 -14.05 -6.67
C ASN A 115 -5.61 -13.11 -7.45
N TYR A 116 -4.73 -13.67 -8.28
CA TYR A 116 -3.75 -12.92 -9.06
C TYR A 116 -4.41 -11.81 -9.92
N GLU A 117 -5.42 -12.15 -10.72
CA GLU A 117 -6.12 -11.19 -11.59
C GLU A 117 -6.84 -10.09 -10.79
N ASP A 118 -7.50 -10.46 -9.70
CA ASP A 118 -8.17 -9.49 -8.82
C ASP A 118 -7.16 -8.53 -8.15
N SER A 119 -5.98 -9.04 -7.76
CA SER A 119 -4.93 -8.23 -7.14
C SER A 119 -4.34 -7.18 -8.09
N ARG A 120 -4.46 -7.39 -9.41
CA ARG A 120 -3.97 -6.48 -10.45
C ARG A 120 -4.86 -5.26 -10.69
N LYS A 121 -6.01 -5.15 -10.01
CA LYS A 121 -6.88 -3.97 -10.11
C LYS A 121 -6.18 -2.70 -9.62
N ASN A 122 -6.01 -1.77 -10.53
CA ASN A 122 -5.45 -0.45 -10.25
C ASN A 122 -6.46 0.40 -9.48
N LEU A 123 -5.98 1.23 -8.57
CA LEU A 123 -6.80 2.31 -8.01
C LEU A 123 -6.77 3.49 -8.98
N ILE A 124 -7.93 3.84 -9.54
CA ILE A 124 -8.08 4.99 -10.42
C ILE A 124 -8.64 6.16 -9.60
N MET A 125 -7.88 7.24 -9.51
CA MET A 125 -8.28 8.49 -8.90
C MET A 125 -8.67 9.48 -9.99
N GLU A 126 -9.86 10.07 -9.90
CA GLU A 126 -10.31 11.10 -10.83
C GLU A 126 -10.57 12.42 -10.11
N HIS A 127 -10.04 13.51 -10.67
CA HIS A 127 -10.27 14.85 -10.16
C HIS A 127 -10.19 15.88 -11.32
N ASN A 128 -11.24 16.70 -11.47
CA ASN A 128 -11.38 17.69 -12.55
C ASN A 128 -11.14 17.11 -13.95
N GLY A 129 -11.68 15.91 -14.23
CA GLY A 129 -11.56 15.23 -15.53
C GLY A 129 -10.18 14.66 -15.83
N LYS A 130 -9.26 14.65 -14.86
CA LYS A 130 -7.95 14.02 -14.95
C LYS A 130 -7.92 12.72 -14.15
N LYS A 131 -7.36 11.66 -14.73
CA LYS A 131 -7.26 10.33 -14.14
C LYS A 131 -5.82 9.98 -13.77
N ILE A 132 -5.63 9.45 -12.58
CA ILE A 132 -4.36 8.87 -12.11
C ILE A 132 -4.57 7.40 -11.75
N ALA A 133 -3.79 6.52 -12.36
CA ALA A 133 -3.72 5.12 -11.96
C ALA A 133 -2.63 4.92 -10.92
N ILE A 134 -2.97 4.26 -9.81
CA ILE A 134 -2.03 3.76 -8.81
C ILE A 134 -1.87 2.24 -9.01
N ILE A 135 -0.63 1.82 -9.21
CA ILE A 135 -0.22 0.42 -9.35
C ILE A 135 0.65 0.07 -8.14
N ALA A 136 0.09 -0.62 -7.14
CA ALA A 136 0.84 -1.07 -5.97
C ALA A 136 1.25 -2.54 -6.12
N VAL A 137 2.55 -2.81 -6.12
CA VAL A 137 3.16 -4.14 -6.31
C VAL A 137 4.19 -4.41 -5.22
N CYS A 138 4.37 -5.68 -4.83
CA CYS A 138 5.39 -6.06 -3.86
C CYS A 138 6.33 -7.15 -4.39
N GLU A 139 7.50 -7.33 -3.78
CA GLU A 139 8.34 -8.49 -4.07
C GLU A 139 7.64 -9.81 -3.69
N HIS A 140 8.12 -10.90 -4.30
CA HIS A 140 7.61 -12.25 -4.08
C HIS A 140 8.02 -12.77 -2.70
N GLU A 141 7.17 -12.54 -1.70
CA GLU A 141 7.38 -13.02 -0.32
C GLU A 141 6.27 -13.99 0.15
N TYR A 142 5.83 -13.91 1.40
CA TYR A 142 4.93 -14.87 2.02
C TYR A 142 3.45 -14.62 1.70
N CYS A 143 3.11 -13.47 1.11
CA CYS A 143 1.75 -12.95 1.04
C CYS A 143 1.21 -12.72 -0.38
N TYR A 144 1.97 -13.04 -1.44
CA TYR A 144 1.57 -12.67 -2.80
C TYR A 144 0.43 -13.54 -3.35
N ALA A 145 -0.40 -12.93 -4.20
CA ALA A 145 -1.51 -13.57 -4.86
C ALA A 145 -1.05 -14.62 -5.88
N LEU A 146 -1.83 -15.70 -6.03
CA LEU A 146 -1.69 -16.69 -7.08
C LEU A 146 -3.03 -16.80 -7.85
N GLU A 147 -3.02 -17.52 -8.97
CA GLU A 147 -4.21 -17.73 -9.82
C GLU A 147 -5.47 -18.13 -9.03
N ASN A 148 -5.33 -18.95 -7.98
CA ASN A 148 -6.43 -19.44 -7.15
C ASN A 148 -6.23 -19.13 -5.66
N ARG A 149 -5.46 -18.09 -5.32
CA ARG A 149 -5.17 -17.72 -3.93
C ARG A 149 -5.10 -16.21 -3.77
N MET A 150 -5.83 -15.69 -2.79
CA MET A 150 -5.75 -14.29 -2.41
C MET A 150 -4.34 -13.88 -1.96
N GLY A 151 -4.02 -12.62 -2.15
CA GLY A 151 -2.75 -12.07 -1.70
C GLY A 151 -2.48 -10.66 -2.22
N ALA A 152 -1.33 -10.14 -1.79
CA ALA A 152 -0.74 -8.91 -2.30
C ALA A 152 -0.36 -9.08 -3.77
N ARG A 153 -0.48 -8.02 -4.58
CA ARG A 153 -0.11 -8.05 -6.00
C ARG A 153 1.41 -8.18 -6.13
N PRO A 154 1.96 -9.30 -6.62
CA PRO A 154 3.40 -9.39 -6.80
C PRO A 154 3.84 -8.53 -7.98
N TYR A 155 5.07 -8.03 -7.92
CA TYR A 155 5.75 -7.50 -9.08
C TYR A 155 6.15 -8.66 -10.00
N ASP A 156 5.71 -8.59 -11.25
CA ASP A 156 6.19 -9.42 -12.35
C ASP A 156 6.67 -8.52 -13.49
N PRO A 157 7.89 -8.71 -14.03
CA PRO A 157 8.44 -7.82 -15.03
C PRO A 157 7.70 -7.84 -16.38
N TYR A 158 6.89 -8.85 -16.67
CA TYR A 158 6.06 -8.89 -17.87
C TYR A 158 4.70 -8.25 -17.59
N ASP A 159 3.99 -8.77 -16.60
CA ASP A 159 2.62 -8.35 -16.33
C ASP A 159 2.57 -6.93 -15.75
N THR A 160 3.50 -6.55 -14.86
CA THR A 160 3.53 -5.19 -14.29
C THR A 160 3.87 -4.14 -15.36
N LEU A 161 4.76 -4.46 -16.30
CA LEU A 161 5.07 -3.53 -17.39
C LEU A 161 3.92 -3.41 -18.39
N GLU A 162 3.20 -4.50 -18.67
CA GLU A 162 1.96 -4.48 -19.44
C GLU A 162 0.88 -3.64 -18.73
N ASP A 163 0.71 -3.81 -17.42
CA ASP A 163 -0.27 -3.07 -16.63
C ASP A 163 0.04 -1.56 -16.61
N VAL A 164 1.32 -1.18 -16.53
CA VAL A 164 1.76 0.22 -16.66
C VAL A 164 1.43 0.77 -18.04
N TYR A 165 1.75 0.01 -19.09
CA TYR A 165 1.50 0.40 -20.47
C TYR A 165 0.00 0.61 -20.74
N ASN A 166 -0.84 -0.34 -20.32
CA ASN A 166 -2.29 -0.28 -20.47
C ASN A 166 -2.88 0.88 -19.67
N ALA A 167 -2.47 1.05 -18.41
CA ALA A 167 -2.91 2.17 -17.57
C ALA A 167 -2.57 3.52 -18.19
N LYS A 168 -1.42 3.65 -18.87
CA LYS A 168 -1.02 4.90 -19.54
C LYS A 168 -1.91 5.24 -20.74
N SER A 169 -2.55 4.26 -21.35
CA SER A 169 -3.51 4.50 -22.45
C SER A 169 -4.89 4.98 -21.96
N GLU A 170 -5.23 4.69 -20.69
CA GLU A 170 -6.55 4.97 -20.10
C GLU A 170 -6.53 6.15 -19.11
N CYS A 171 -5.36 6.50 -18.58
CA CYS A 171 -5.18 7.52 -17.55
C CYS A 171 -4.16 8.58 -17.99
N ASP A 172 -4.32 9.81 -17.50
CA ASP A 172 -3.37 10.90 -17.76
C ASP A 172 -2.02 10.62 -17.08
N TYR A 173 -2.07 10.04 -15.87
CA TYR A 173 -0.90 9.74 -15.07
C TYR A 173 -0.92 8.30 -14.53
N VAL A 174 0.26 7.69 -14.45
CA VAL A 174 0.47 6.37 -13.85
C VAL A 174 1.55 6.46 -12.80
N ILE A 175 1.24 6.02 -11.57
CA ILE A 175 2.16 5.99 -10.44
C ILE A 175 2.31 4.55 -10.00
N VAL A 176 3.55 4.06 -9.94
CA VAL A 176 3.88 2.75 -9.40
C VAL A 176 4.39 2.90 -7.98
N LEU A 177 3.82 2.11 -7.06
CA LEU A 177 4.31 1.93 -5.71
C LEU A 177 4.91 0.53 -5.63
N TYR A 178 6.24 0.46 -5.60
CA TYR A 178 6.98 -0.78 -5.54
C TYR A 178 7.41 -1.07 -4.10
N HIS A 179 6.83 -2.07 -3.46
CA HIS A 179 7.23 -2.49 -2.12
C HIS A 179 8.25 -3.62 -2.20
N GLY A 180 9.53 -3.30 -2.05
CA GLY A 180 10.56 -4.33 -2.04
C GLY A 180 11.97 -3.79 -1.97
N GLY A 181 12.93 -4.70 -2.12
CA GLY A 181 14.34 -4.40 -1.93
C GLY A 181 14.86 -5.02 -0.64
N LYS A 182 16.13 -4.73 -0.37
CA LYS A 182 16.81 -5.34 0.77
C LYS A 182 16.46 -4.58 2.05
N GLU A 183 15.65 -5.18 2.90
CA GLU A 183 15.36 -4.66 4.23
C GLU A 183 16.65 -4.24 4.95
N GLN A 184 16.59 -3.12 5.67
CA GLN A 184 17.71 -2.54 6.43
C GLN A 184 18.91 -2.06 5.58
N SER A 185 18.78 -2.02 4.26
CA SER A 185 19.75 -1.38 3.37
C SER A 185 19.40 0.09 3.17
N LEU A 186 20.34 1.00 3.45
CA LEU A 186 20.16 2.44 3.21
C LEU A 186 20.15 2.82 1.72
N TYR A 187 20.62 1.92 0.85
CA TYR A 187 20.74 2.18 -0.58
C TYR A 187 19.99 1.12 -1.40
N PRO A 188 19.24 1.53 -2.43
CA PRO A 188 18.58 0.60 -3.32
C PRO A 188 19.61 -0.16 -4.15
N SER A 189 19.37 -1.46 -4.35
CA SER A 189 20.25 -2.28 -5.16
C SER A 189 20.31 -1.77 -6.62
N PRO A 190 21.41 -1.99 -7.37
CA PRO A 190 21.45 -1.67 -8.79
C PRO A 190 20.32 -2.33 -9.60
N ARG A 191 19.88 -3.53 -9.18
CA ARG A 191 18.73 -4.23 -9.77
C ARG A 191 17.43 -3.46 -9.55
N LEU A 192 17.14 -3.05 -8.31
CA LEU A 192 15.96 -2.27 -7.98
C LEU A 192 15.92 -0.96 -8.77
N ARG A 193 17.04 -0.21 -8.79
CA ARG A 193 17.16 1.02 -9.59
C ARG A 193 16.90 0.78 -11.08
N LYS A 194 17.35 -0.35 -11.64
CA LYS A 194 17.11 -0.71 -13.05
C LYS A 194 15.64 -1.03 -13.30
N LEU A 195 14.99 -1.71 -12.35
CA LEU A 195 13.57 -2.05 -12.40
C LEU A 195 12.68 -0.79 -12.35
N CYS A 196 12.94 0.12 -11.40
CA CYS A 196 12.24 1.42 -11.32
C CYS A 196 12.34 2.21 -12.63
N ARG A 197 13.54 2.27 -13.22
CA ARG A 197 13.76 2.92 -14.52
C ARG A 197 13.02 2.23 -15.67
N ALA A 198 12.90 0.91 -15.63
CA ALA A 198 12.14 0.19 -16.65
C ALA A 198 10.65 0.55 -16.59
N MET A 199 10.05 0.62 -15.41
CA MET A 199 8.65 1.03 -15.24
C MET A 199 8.41 2.45 -15.76
N ILE A 200 9.32 3.39 -15.49
CA ILE A 200 9.27 4.75 -16.05
C ILE A 200 9.32 4.72 -17.59
N SER A 201 10.24 3.95 -18.18
CA SER A 201 10.34 3.83 -19.64
C SER A 201 9.11 3.24 -20.32
N PHE A 202 8.28 2.46 -19.59
CA PHE A 202 7.06 1.85 -20.11
C PHE A 202 5.80 2.71 -19.90
N GLY A 203 5.92 3.87 -19.25
CA GLY A 203 4.83 4.85 -19.15
C GLY A 203 4.51 5.33 -17.74
N ALA A 204 5.18 4.82 -16.70
CA ALA A 204 5.02 5.36 -15.35
C ALA A 204 5.57 6.79 -15.27
N ASP A 205 4.76 7.72 -14.79
CA ASP A 205 5.17 9.11 -14.58
C ASP A 205 5.97 9.28 -13.29
N ALA A 206 5.73 8.39 -12.31
CA ALA A 206 6.48 8.32 -11.07
C ALA A 206 6.57 6.87 -10.56
N ASP A 207 7.67 6.58 -9.89
CA ASP A 207 7.89 5.32 -9.18
C ASP A 207 8.39 5.63 -7.76
N LYS A 208 7.77 5.00 -6.77
CA LYS A 208 8.19 5.06 -5.37
C LYS A 208 8.47 3.64 -4.90
N GLY A 209 9.76 3.34 -4.76
CA GLY A 209 10.26 2.11 -4.12
C GLY A 209 11.08 2.37 -2.88
#